data_AF-A0A4Y9ZHJ1-F1
#
_entry.id   AF-A0A4Y9ZHJ1-F1
#
_cell.length_a   1.000
_cell.length_b   1.000
_cell.length_c   1.000
_cell.angle_alpha   90.00
_cell.angle_beta   90.00
_cell.angle_gamma   90.00
#
_symmetry.space_group_name_H-M   'P 1'
#
loop_
_entity.id
_entity.type
_entity.pdbx_description
1 polymer ?
#
loop_
_entity_poly.entity_id
_entity_poly.type
_entity_poly.pdbx_seq_one_letter_code
_entity_poly.pdbx_strand_id
1 'polypeptide(L)'
;MAPTKKSPSSSKTRSSTSTVSLQRVKGENFYRNAKEVKRLKMLSGGKPVRDKDGKIIQAALFQKGEDETKPGRVQPDRRWFGNTRVISQTALDQFRTSLQARQHDPYSVLLRRNKLPMQLLDDAANPNVRKRSHIVETETFGDTFGPKAQRKKPRIDVGTFEELGKLGSAAYDEAAEATIAAEMAQHDPSTSTSTSVHLKTHADYMEPIYAKGTSRRIYGELYKVIDSSDVVLHILDARDPVGTMCQSVLEYIKKEKAHKQVVLIINKCDLVPNWVTARYIQHLTPQYPTIAFHASPNHSFGKGSLIQLLRQFSQLHSDKKQISVGFIGYPNVGKSSVINTLKSGKVCRVAPVPGETKVWQYITLTRRIYLIDCPGIVPTSAHDSHTSTVLKGACVSRRSPTPSEHIPALFERVKPLYLS
;
A
#
# COMPACT_ATOMS: atom_id res chain seq x y z
N MET A 1 -18.22 56.47 13.15
CA MET A 1 -18.59 55.75 11.91
C MET A 1 -17.32 55.10 11.36
N ALA A 2 -17.23 53.76 11.37
CA ALA A 2 -16.10 53.07 10.75
C ALA A 2 -16.20 53.22 9.22
N PRO A 3 -15.12 53.60 8.50
CA PRO A 3 -15.18 53.74 7.06
C PRO A 3 -15.42 52.37 6.44
N THR A 4 -16.61 52.15 5.89
CA THR A 4 -16.90 50.97 5.08
C THR A 4 -15.97 51.01 3.87
N LYS A 5 -15.00 50.08 3.80
CA LYS A 5 -14.28 49.79 2.56
C LYS A 5 -15.31 49.34 1.52
N LYS A 6 -15.93 50.28 0.81
CA LYS A 6 -16.63 50.01 -0.44
C LYS A 6 -15.64 49.28 -1.33
N SER A 7 -16.06 48.17 -1.96
CA SER A 7 -15.26 47.50 -2.98
C SER A 7 -14.76 48.57 -3.95
N PRO A 8 -13.44 48.82 -4.05
CA PRO A 8 -12.95 49.92 -4.84
C PRO A 8 -13.35 49.64 -6.29
N SER A 9 -14.10 50.55 -6.90
CA SER A 9 -14.45 50.53 -8.32
C SER A 9 -13.22 50.70 -9.23
N SER A 10 -12.01 50.83 -8.68
CA SER A 10 -10.78 50.85 -9.45
C SER A 10 -9.56 50.49 -8.59
N SER A 11 -9.07 49.26 -8.69
CA SER A 11 -7.63 49.00 -8.58
C SER A 11 -7.12 48.64 -9.98
N LYS A 12 -7.01 49.66 -10.83
CA LYS A 12 -6.17 49.58 -12.03
C LYS A 12 -4.72 49.57 -11.56
N THR A 13 -4.17 48.41 -11.25
CA THR A 13 -2.74 48.20 -11.43
C THR A 13 -2.49 48.18 -12.95
N ARG A 14 -1.62 49.09 -13.41
CA ARG A 14 -1.22 49.25 -14.81
C ARG A 14 -0.62 47.94 -15.34
N SER A 15 -1.45 47.07 -15.91
CA SER A 15 -1.05 46.13 -16.96
C SER A 15 -1.83 46.52 -18.20
N SER A 16 -1.14 47.16 -19.13
CA SER A 16 -1.68 47.60 -20.42
C SER A 16 -2.04 46.38 -21.28
N THR A 17 -3.28 45.91 -21.18
CA THR A 17 -3.89 45.10 -22.24
C THR A 17 -5.40 45.33 -22.21
N SER A 18 -5.96 45.42 -23.41
CA SER A 18 -7.27 45.91 -23.81
C SER A 18 -8.49 45.46 -22.98
N THR A 19 -9.48 46.34 -22.96
CA THR A 19 -10.82 46.20 -22.37
C THR A 19 -11.60 45.04 -22.98
N VAL A 20 -11.40 43.83 -22.47
CA VAL A 20 -12.34 42.71 -22.65
C VAL A 20 -13.35 42.78 -21.52
N SER A 21 -14.63 42.96 -21.83
CA SER A 21 -15.74 42.88 -20.88
C SER A 21 -15.90 41.44 -20.37
N LEU A 22 -15.02 41.02 -19.47
CA LEU A 22 -15.09 39.71 -18.82
C LEU A 22 -16.33 39.66 -17.92
N GLN A 23 -17.18 38.65 -18.14
CA GLN A 23 -18.31 38.31 -17.27
C GLN A 23 -17.80 38.13 -15.84
N ARG A 24 -18.08 39.10 -14.96
CA ARG A 24 -17.77 39.02 -13.54
C ARG A 24 -18.68 37.99 -12.87
N VAL A 25 -18.09 37.10 -12.09
CA VAL A 25 -18.83 36.12 -11.31
C VAL A 25 -19.25 36.74 -9.98
N LYS A 26 -20.55 36.67 -9.66
CA LYS A 26 -21.07 37.10 -8.35
C LYS A 26 -20.28 36.45 -7.20
N GLY A 27 -19.68 37.28 -6.35
CA GLY A 27 -18.84 36.85 -5.21
C GLY A 27 -17.34 37.08 -5.40
N GLU A 28 -16.90 37.63 -6.54
CA GLU A 28 -15.54 38.12 -6.74
C GLU A 28 -15.22 39.30 -5.82
N ASN A 29 -14.08 39.21 -5.12
CA ASN A 29 -13.59 40.27 -4.24
C ASN A 29 -12.06 40.20 -4.15
N PHE A 30 -11.45 41.07 -3.34
CA PHE A 30 -9.99 41.12 -3.16
C PHE A 30 -9.34 39.77 -2.80
N TYR A 31 -10.05 38.92 -2.05
CA TYR A 31 -9.55 37.63 -1.59
C TYR A 31 -9.88 36.47 -2.53
N ARG A 32 -10.79 36.65 -3.49
CA ARG A 32 -11.37 35.56 -4.27
C ARG A 32 -11.50 35.93 -5.73
N ASN A 33 -10.76 35.21 -6.56
CA ASN A 33 -10.85 35.31 -8.02
C ASN A 33 -12.03 34.49 -8.57
N ALA A 34 -12.45 34.78 -9.81
CA ALA A 34 -13.55 34.09 -10.50
C ALA A 34 -13.50 32.56 -10.40
N LYS A 35 -12.29 31.97 -10.57
CA LYS A 35 -12.04 30.52 -10.49
C LYS A 35 -12.26 29.96 -9.09
N GLU A 36 -11.84 30.69 -8.06
CA GLU A 36 -11.99 30.29 -6.66
C GLU A 36 -13.46 30.37 -6.24
N VAL A 37 -14.17 31.42 -6.67
CA VAL A 37 -15.61 31.56 -6.46
C VAL A 37 -16.37 30.40 -7.10
N LYS A 38 -16.05 30.01 -8.35
CA LYS A 38 -16.64 28.84 -9.01
C LYS A 38 -16.36 27.54 -8.24
N ARG A 39 -15.13 27.34 -7.75
CA ARG A 39 -14.77 26.16 -6.94
C ARG A 39 -15.53 26.11 -5.62
N LEU A 40 -15.71 27.24 -4.93
CA LEU A 40 -16.49 27.31 -3.69
C LEU A 40 -17.99 27.08 -3.94
N LYS A 41 -18.52 27.60 -5.06
CA LYS A 41 -19.90 27.32 -5.48
C LYS A 41 -20.13 25.85 -5.79
N MET A 42 -19.11 25.08 -6.18
CA MET A 42 -19.24 23.63 -6.34
C MET A 42 -19.52 22.91 -5.00
N LEU A 43 -18.96 23.38 -3.88
CA LEU A 43 -19.16 22.74 -2.56
C LEU A 43 -20.55 22.99 -1.97
N SER A 44 -21.16 24.12 -2.31
CA SER A 44 -22.49 24.53 -1.82
C SER A 44 -23.60 24.32 -2.84
N GLY A 45 -23.24 24.19 -4.12
CA GLY A 45 -24.15 24.00 -5.25
C GLY A 45 -24.44 22.53 -5.54
N GLY A 46 -24.98 22.26 -6.73
CA GLY A 46 -25.35 20.90 -7.16
C GLY A 46 -26.73 20.44 -6.70
N LYS A 47 -27.52 21.32 -6.07
CA LYS A 47 -28.93 21.03 -5.76
C LYS A 47 -29.81 21.36 -6.98
N PRO A 48 -30.91 20.62 -7.19
CA PRO A 48 -31.87 20.98 -8.21
C PRO A 48 -32.58 22.29 -7.84
N VAL A 49 -32.84 23.13 -8.82
CA VAL A 49 -33.66 24.33 -8.65
C VAL A 49 -35.11 23.97 -8.93
N ARG A 50 -36.01 24.32 -8.01
CA ARG A 50 -37.44 24.00 -8.08
C ARG A 50 -38.27 25.27 -8.10
N ASP A 51 -39.43 25.19 -8.72
CA ASP A 51 -40.47 26.22 -8.62
C ASP A 51 -41.20 26.12 -7.28
N LYS A 52 -42.09 27.09 -6.99
CA LYS A 52 -42.97 27.10 -5.81
C LYS A 52 -43.82 25.85 -5.70
N ASP A 53 -44.25 25.30 -6.84
CA ASP A 53 -45.04 24.06 -6.91
C ASP A 53 -44.19 22.78 -6.77
N GLY A 54 -42.87 22.93 -6.55
CA GLY A 54 -41.96 21.81 -6.35
C GLY A 54 -41.45 21.16 -7.64
N LYS A 55 -41.89 21.62 -8.83
CA LYS A 55 -41.40 21.14 -10.12
C LYS A 55 -39.95 21.55 -10.35
N ILE A 56 -39.11 20.60 -10.79
CA ILE A 56 -37.69 20.85 -11.07
C ILE A 56 -37.57 21.70 -12.34
N ILE A 57 -37.03 22.91 -12.21
CA ILE A 57 -36.73 23.83 -13.31
C ILE A 57 -35.32 23.52 -13.87
N GLN A 58 -34.38 23.26 -12.97
CA GLN A 58 -33.00 22.92 -13.33
C GLN A 58 -32.57 21.69 -12.54
N ALA A 59 -32.23 20.63 -13.27
CA ALA A 59 -31.67 19.42 -12.66
C ALA A 59 -30.35 19.72 -11.93
N ALA A 60 -30.06 18.89 -10.93
CA ALA A 60 -28.78 18.93 -10.25
C ALA A 60 -27.61 18.65 -11.23
N LEU A 61 -26.42 19.11 -10.87
CA LEU A 61 -25.22 18.86 -11.67
C LEU A 61 -25.01 17.34 -11.83
N PHE A 62 -24.80 16.90 -13.07
CA PHE A 62 -24.65 15.49 -13.44
C PHE A 62 -25.88 14.58 -13.20
N GLN A 63 -27.07 15.17 -13.02
CA GLN A 63 -28.34 14.44 -12.88
C GLN A 63 -29.36 14.85 -13.95
N LYS A 64 -28.87 15.13 -15.17
CA LYS A 64 -29.75 15.44 -16.30
C LYS A 64 -30.53 14.18 -16.70
N GLY A 65 -31.81 14.37 -17.00
CA GLY A 65 -32.68 13.29 -17.46
C GLY A 65 -32.37 12.84 -18.89
N GLU A 66 -32.94 11.71 -19.29
CA GLU A 66 -32.78 11.13 -20.62
C GLU A 66 -33.23 12.09 -21.73
N ASP A 67 -34.30 12.85 -21.50
CA ASP A 67 -34.84 13.85 -22.45
C ASP A 67 -33.83 14.96 -22.83
N GLU A 68 -32.91 15.31 -21.92
CA GLU A 68 -31.85 16.30 -22.18
C GLU A 68 -30.57 15.67 -22.75
N THR A 69 -30.51 14.33 -22.85
CA THR A 69 -29.30 13.60 -23.19
C THR A 69 -29.21 13.39 -24.69
N LYS A 70 -28.05 13.74 -25.28
CA LYS A 70 -27.83 13.53 -26.72
C LYS A 70 -27.57 12.04 -27.00
N PRO A 71 -28.04 11.51 -28.15
CA PRO A 71 -27.79 10.12 -28.52
C PRO A 71 -26.30 9.89 -28.74
N GLY A 72 -25.77 8.81 -28.14
CA GLY A 72 -24.38 8.39 -28.33
C GLY A 72 -24.18 7.71 -29.69
N ARG A 73 -23.88 8.49 -30.73
CA ARG A 73 -23.51 7.93 -32.05
C ARG A 73 -22.00 7.98 -32.25
N VAL A 74 -21.45 6.89 -32.77
CA VAL A 74 -20.05 6.80 -33.20
C VAL A 74 -20.00 7.04 -34.71
N GLN A 75 -19.29 8.08 -35.12
CA GLN A 75 -19.10 8.37 -36.53
C GLN A 75 -18.11 7.36 -37.15
N PRO A 76 -18.40 6.76 -38.31
CA PRO A 76 -17.43 5.94 -39.02
C PRO A 76 -16.27 6.82 -39.51
N ASP A 77 -15.05 6.47 -39.16
CA ASP A 77 -13.84 7.18 -39.58
C ASP A 77 -12.70 6.18 -39.82
N ARG A 78 -11.95 6.37 -40.90
CA ARG A 78 -10.83 5.49 -41.30
C ARG A 78 -9.71 5.49 -40.26
N ARG A 79 -9.59 6.56 -39.46
CA ARG A 79 -8.57 6.71 -38.41
C ARG A 79 -8.65 5.62 -37.33
N TRP A 80 -9.81 5.00 -37.15
CA TRP A 80 -10.04 3.95 -36.16
C TRP A 80 -9.26 2.68 -36.46
N PHE A 81 -9.01 2.43 -37.74
CA PHE A 81 -8.35 1.22 -38.24
C PHE A 81 -6.85 1.43 -38.47
N GLY A 82 -6.33 2.63 -38.19
CA GLY A 82 -4.91 2.93 -38.29
C GLY A 82 -4.16 2.56 -37.00
N ASN A 83 -2.90 2.18 -37.12
CA ASN A 83 -2.04 1.89 -35.97
C ASN A 83 -1.83 3.17 -35.13
N THR A 84 -2.31 3.18 -33.89
CA THR A 84 -2.22 4.36 -33.01
C THR A 84 -0.89 4.49 -32.26
N ARG A 85 -0.21 3.37 -32.00
CA ARG A 85 1.08 3.32 -31.30
C ARG A 85 1.96 2.24 -31.93
N VAL A 86 3.10 2.64 -32.48
CA VAL A 86 4.11 1.75 -33.05
C VAL A 86 5.44 2.06 -32.37
N ILE A 87 6.22 1.02 -32.06
CA ILE A 87 7.57 1.13 -31.52
C ILE A 87 8.54 0.40 -32.44
N SER A 88 9.70 1.00 -32.72
CA SER A 88 10.74 0.32 -33.49
C SER A 88 11.45 -0.72 -32.63
N GLN A 89 11.97 -1.77 -33.27
CA GLN A 89 12.72 -2.82 -32.57
C GLN A 89 13.94 -2.26 -31.83
N THR A 90 14.69 -1.35 -32.48
CA THR A 90 15.87 -0.71 -31.88
C THR A 90 15.55 0.12 -30.64
N ALA A 91 14.44 0.86 -30.67
CA ALA A 91 13.99 1.64 -29.51
C ALA A 91 13.52 0.72 -28.36
N LEU A 92 12.93 -0.43 -28.70
CA LEU A 92 12.50 -1.43 -27.74
C LEU A 92 13.70 -2.06 -27.02
N ASP A 93 14.77 -2.40 -27.74
CA ASP A 93 15.97 -2.99 -27.14
C ASP A 93 16.76 -1.99 -26.27
N GLN A 94 16.84 -0.72 -26.70
CA GLN A 94 17.36 0.38 -25.87
C GLN A 94 16.50 0.60 -24.60
N PHE A 95 15.19 0.46 -24.73
CA PHE A 95 14.27 0.59 -23.61
C PHE A 95 14.45 -0.56 -22.60
N ARG A 96 14.62 -1.80 -23.08
CA ARG A 96 14.89 -2.97 -22.23
C ARG A 96 16.16 -2.81 -21.42
N THR A 97 17.27 -2.50 -22.09
CA THR A 97 18.58 -2.32 -21.45
C THR A 97 18.58 -1.19 -20.42
N SER A 98 18.01 -0.03 -20.76
CA SER A 98 17.95 1.12 -19.85
C SER A 98 17.06 0.89 -18.63
N LEU A 99 15.95 0.16 -18.79
CA LEU A 99 15.08 -0.18 -17.65
C LEU A 99 15.66 -1.29 -16.79
N GLN A 100 16.24 -2.34 -17.36
CA GLN A 100 16.82 -3.43 -16.57
C GLN A 100 17.94 -2.91 -15.65
N ALA A 101 18.74 -1.96 -16.13
CA ALA A 101 19.78 -1.32 -15.32
C ALA A 101 19.23 -0.51 -14.12
N ARG A 102 17.98 -0.02 -14.20
CA ARG A 102 17.38 0.88 -13.19
C ARG A 102 16.24 0.25 -12.39
N GLN A 103 15.68 -0.86 -12.85
CA GLN A 103 14.52 -1.51 -12.22
C GLN A 103 14.81 -1.96 -10.78
N HIS A 104 16.06 -2.33 -10.51
CA HIS A 104 16.51 -2.79 -9.20
C HIS A 104 17.15 -1.67 -8.35
N ASP A 105 17.29 -0.46 -8.89
CA ASP A 105 17.84 0.67 -8.12
C ASP A 105 16.73 1.30 -7.26
N PRO A 106 16.81 1.22 -5.91
CA PRO A 106 15.80 1.74 -5.00
C PRO A 106 15.71 3.27 -5.00
N TYR A 107 16.72 3.99 -5.50
CA TYR A 107 16.73 5.46 -5.55
C TYR A 107 16.17 6.01 -6.85
N SER A 108 16.12 5.20 -7.91
CA SER A 108 15.54 5.61 -9.17
C SER A 108 14.02 5.50 -9.15
N VAL A 109 13.34 6.56 -9.60
CA VAL A 109 11.88 6.68 -9.48
C VAL A 109 11.22 6.74 -10.85
N LEU A 110 10.28 5.83 -11.11
CA LEU A 110 9.49 5.81 -12.33
C LEU A 110 8.24 6.70 -12.20
N LEU A 111 8.23 7.84 -12.90
CA LEU A 111 7.14 8.83 -12.79
C LEU A 111 5.96 8.59 -13.73
N ARG A 112 6.23 8.11 -14.96
CA ARG A 112 5.21 8.07 -16.02
C ARG A 112 5.16 6.69 -16.67
N ARG A 113 4.40 5.77 -16.09
CA ARG A 113 4.22 4.41 -16.61
C ARG A 113 3.25 4.33 -17.80
N ASN A 114 2.20 5.16 -17.82
CA ASN A 114 1.07 5.05 -18.77
C ASN A 114 1.43 5.29 -20.25
N LYS A 115 2.62 5.82 -20.54
CA LYS A 115 3.11 6.03 -21.91
C LYS A 115 4.07 4.93 -22.37
N LEU A 116 4.50 4.05 -21.48
CA LEU A 116 5.54 3.05 -21.72
C LEU A 116 4.91 1.64 -21.86
N PRO A 117 5.30 0.85 -22.87
CA PRO A 117 4.78 -0.49 -23.09
C PRO A 117 5.44 -1.51 -22.14
N MET A 118 5.09 -1.44 -20.86
CA MET A 118 5.73 -2.25 -19.81
C MET A 118 5.51 -3.76 -19.95
N GLN A 119 4.41 -4.20 -20.55
CA GLN A 119 4.11 -5.62 -20.76
C GLN A 119 5.17 -6.34 -21.62
N LEU A 120 5.82 -5.61 -22.55
CA LEU A 120 6.86 -6.17 -23.43
C LEU A 120 8.16 -6.57 -22.70
N LEU A 121 8.29 -6.18 -21.43
CA LEU A 121 9.41 -6.54 -20.56
C LEU A 121 9.13 -7.84 -19.79
N ASP A 122 7.90 -8.01 -19.33
CA ASP A 122 7.50 -9.13 -18.45
C ASP A 122 7.57 -10.49 -19.18
N ASP A 123 7.27 -10.50 -20.49
CA ASP A 123 7.32 -11.71 -21.33
C ASP A 123 8.75 -12.24 -21.51
N ALA A 124 9.75 -11.35 -21.54
CA ALA A 124 11.15 -11.74 -21.70
C ALA A 124 11.78 -12.26 -20.39
N ALA A 125 11.33 -11.74 -19.25
CA ALA A 125 11.82 -12.16 -17.94
C ALA A 125 11.38 -13.58 -17.55
N ASN A 126 10.29 -14.07 -18.15
CA ASN A 126 9.69 -15.36 -17.80
C ASN A 126 9.60 -16.33 -19.00
N PRO A 127 10.74 -16.78 -19.57
CA PRO A 127 10.76 -17.67 -20.73
C PRO A 127 10.17 -19.07 -20.47
N ASN A 128 9.95 -19.42 -19.20
CA ASN A 128 9.46 -20.74 -18.78
C ASN A 128 7.94 -20.80 -18.53
N VAL A 129 7.21 -19.67 -18.55
CA VAL A 129 5.74 -19.66 -18.30
C VAL A 129 4.97 -20.43 -19.39
N ARG A 130 5.56 -20.62 -20.57
CA ARG A 130 4.97 -21.40 -21.67
C ARG A 130 5.51 -22.84 -21.81
N LYS A 131 6.39 -23.32 -20.92
CA LYS A 131 7.09 -24.59 -21.12
C LYS A 131 6.39 -25.85 -20.60
N ARG A 132 5.35 -25.73 -19.77
CA ARG A 132 4.55 -26.92 -19.42
C ARG A 132 3.61 -27.19 -20.59
N SER A 133 3.82 -28.30 -21.30
CA SER A 133 2.91 -28.75 -22.34
C SER A 133 1.51 -28.93 -21.74
N HIS A 134 0.49 -28.41 -22.44
CA HIS A 134 -0.89 -28.61 -22.04
C HIS A 134 -1.29 -30.06 -22.30
N ILE A 135 -0.97 -30.96 -21.36
CA ILE A 135 -1.23 -32.41 -21.47
C ILE A 135 -2.71 -32.71 -21.74
N VAL A 136 -3.61 -31.83 -21.30
CA VAL A 136 -5.07 -31.92 -21.51
C VAL A 136 -5.45 -31.82 -22.99
N GLU A 137 -4.66 -31.15 -23.83
CA GLU A 137 -4.89 -31.06 -25.28
C GLU A 137 -4.56 -32.37 -25.98
N THR A 138 -3.57 -33.11 -25.48
CA THR A 138 -3.15 -34.40 -26.03
C THR A 138 -3.87 -35.59 -25.41
N GLU A 139 -4.24 -35.48 -24.14
CA GLU A 139 -4.79 -36.54 -23.31
C GLU A 139 -5.96 -35.94 -22.48
N THR A 140 -7.17 -36.01 -23.03
CA THR A 140 -8.36 -35.50 -22.33
C THR A 140 -8.69 -36.38 -21.10
N PHE A 141 -9.40 -35.82 -20.12
CA PHE A 141 -9.73 -36.55 -18.89
C PHE A 141 -10.57 -37.82 -19.14
N GLY A 142 -11.47 -37.80 -20.13
CA GLY A 142 -12.29 -38.97 -20.46
C GLY A 142 -11.52 -40.10 -21.15
N ASP A 143 -10.44 -39.76 -21.86
CA ASP A 143 -9.58 -40.74 -22.55
C ASP A 143 -8.45 -41.25 -21.65
N THR A 144 -8.10 -40.52 -20.58
CA THR A 144 -7.09 -40.93 -19.59
C THR A 144 -7.68 -41.78 -18.48
N PHE A 145 -8.88 -41.45 -17.98
CA PHE A 145 -9.54 -42.14 -16.87
C PHE A 145 -11.03 -42.34 -17.14
N GLY A 146 -11.57 -43.49 -16.71
CA GLY A 146 -13.00 -43.82 -16.81
C GLY A 146 -13.32 -44.91 -17.83
N PRO A 147 -14.61 -45.14 -18.14
CA PRO A 147 -15.05 -46.26 -18.96
C PRO A 147 -14.62 -46.17 -20.43
N LYS A 148 -14.25 -44.96 -20.90
CA LYS A 148 -13.73 -44.71 -22.25
C LYS A 148 -12.21 -44.55 -22.28
N ALA A 149 -11.51 -44.87 -21.19
CA ALA A 149 -10.07 -44.70 -21.08
C ALA A 149 -9.32 -45.50 -22.16
N GLN A 150 -8.50 -44.79 -22.93
CA GLN A 150 -7.62 -45.34 -23.97
C GLN A 150 -6.18 -45.51 -23.47
N ARG A 151 -5.82 -44.89 -22.35
CA ARG A 151 -4.46 -44.95 -21.79
C ARG A 151 -4.19 -46.30 -21.11
N LYS A 152 -3.39 -47.14 -21.76
CA LYS A 152 -3.00 -48.48 -21.25
C LYS A 152 -1.66 -48.52 -20.52
N LYS A 153 -0.77 -47.55 -20.74
CA LYS A 153 0.58 -47.50 -20.14
C LYS A 153 0.85 -46.12 -19.53
N PRO A 154 1.54 -46.04 -18.39
CA PRO A 154 2.02 -44.76 -17.86
C PRO A 154 3.20 -44.25 -18.69
N ARG A 155 3.28 -42.93 -18.90
CA ARG A 155 4.49 -42.27 -19.39
C ARG A 155 5.37 -41.98 -18.19
N ILE A 156 6.47 -42.72 -18.05
CA ILE A 156 7.46 -42.55 -16.99
C ILE A 156 8.78 -42.27 -17.69
N ASP A 157 9.49 -41.21 -17.28
CA ASP A 157 10.80 -40.85 -17.83
C ASP A 157 11.93 -41.67 -17.18
N VAL A 158 11.76 -43.00 -17.10
CA VAL A 158 12.73 -43.91 -16.49
C VAL A 158 12.95 -45.10 -17.41
N GLY A 159 14.22 -45.40 -17.72
CA GLY A 159 14.59 -46.45 -18.68
C GLY A 159 14.83 -47.81 -18.03
N THR A 160 15.29 -47.85 -16.77
CA THR A 160 15.67 -49.10 -16.08
C THR A 160 14.97 -49.25 -14.74
N PHE A 161 14.80 -50.51 -14.30
CA PHE A 161 14.17 -50.81 -13.01
C PHE A 161 15.00 -50.31 -11.81
N GLU A 162 16.32 -50.28 -11.95
CA GLU A 162 17.23 -49.76 -10.92
C GLU A 162 17.07 -48.26 -10.71
N GLU A 163 16.94 -47.47 -11.78
CA GLU A 163 16.67 -46.03 -11.70
C GLU A 163 15.31 -45.74 -11.05
N LEU A 164 14.30 -46.57 -11.35
CA LEU A 164 12.98 -46.45 -10.73
C LEU A 164 13.06 -46.74 -9.22
N GLY A 165 13.84 -47.76 -8.83
CA GLY A 165 14.09 -48.08 -7.43
C GLY A 165 14.78 -46.94 -6.67
N LYS A 166 15.78 -46.31 -7.29
CA LYS A 166 16.49 -45.16 -6.72
C LYS A 166 15.59 -43.92 -6.57
N LEU A 167 14.75 -43.65 -7.57
CA LEU A 167 13.76 -42.58 -7.49
C LEU A 167 12.71 -42.87 -6.41
N GLY A 168 12.27 -44.12 -6.29
CA GLY A 168 11.33 -44.56 -5.27
C GLY A 168 11.89 -44.42 -3.86
N SER A 169 13.16 -44.82 -3.63
CA SER A 169 13.81 -44.65 -2.33
C SER A 169 14.01 -43.18 -1.99
N ALA A 170 14.48 -42.36 -2.96
CA ALA A 170 14.64 -40.93 -2.75
C ALA A 170 13.31 -40.23 -2.43
N ALA A 171 12.23 -40.59 -3.12
CA ALA A 171 10.90 -40.05 -2.84
C ALA A 171 10.35 -40.52 -1.48
N TYR A 172 10.69 -41.74 -1.05
CA TYR A 172 10.34 -42.23 0.29
C TYR A 172 11.09 -41.45 1.36
N ASP A 173 12.39 -41.22 1.18
CA ASP A 173 13.21 -40.44 2.10
C ASP A 173 12.72 -38.97 2.14
N GLU A 174 12.40 -38.37 1.00
CA GLU A 174 11.82 -37.01 0.93
C GLU A 174 10.44 -36.95 1.61
N ALA A 175 9.60 -37.98 1.45
CA ALA A 175 8.31 -38.06 2.12
C ALA A 175 8.46 -38.28 3.63
N ALA A 176 9.44 -39.09 4.05
CA ALA A 176 9.77 -39.28 5.46
C ALA A 176 10.31 -37.98 6.08
N GLU A 177 11.20 -37.28 5.38
CA GLU A 177 11.69 -35.97 5.81
C GLU A 177 10.57 -34.91 5.82
N ALA A 178 9.66 -34.93 4.85
CA ALA A 178 8.53 -34.00 4.82
C ALA A 178 7.51 -34.28 5.92
N THR A 179 7.26 -35.55 6.26
CA THR A 179 6.40 -35.92 7.39
C THR A 179 7.05 -35.56 8.72
N ILE A 180 8.33 -35.85 8.90
CA ILE A 180 9.10 -35.42 10.08
C ILE A 180 9.16 -33.90 10.18
N ALA A 181 9.41 -33.18 9.08
CA ALA A 181 9.42 -31.72 9.06
C ALA A 181 8.03 -31.12 9.33
N ALA A 182 6.97 -31.76 8.85
CA ALA A 182 5.60 -31.37 9.17
C ALA A 182 5.29 -31.60 10.66
N GLU A 183 5.75 -32.70 11.25
CA GLU A 183 5.61 -32.98 12.68
C GLU A 183 6.46 -32.02 13.54
N MET A 184 7.68 -31.69 13.13
CA MET A 184 8.56 -30.73 13.81
C MET A 184 8.06 -29.28 13.68
N ALA A 185 7.49 -28.90 12.53
CA ALA A 185 6.88 -27.58 12.35
C ALA A 185 5.58 -27.42 13.17
N GLN A 186 4.97 -28.52 13.61
CA GLN A 186 3.82 -28.55 14.51
C GLN A 186 4.20 -28.50 16.00
N HIS A 187 5.48 -28.28 16.33
CA HIS A 187 5.92 -28.07 17.71
C HIS A 187 5.66 -26.63 18.24
N ASP A 188 4.82 -25.86 17.53
CA ASP A 188 4.01 -24.77 18.09
C ASP A 188 2.61 -25.36 18.36
N PRO A 189 2.09 -25.38 19.60
CA PRO A 189 1.09 -26.32 20.08
C PRO A 189 -0.35 -26.00 19.61
N SER A 190 -0.58 -25.76 18.32
CA SER A 190 -1.91 -25.36 17.83
C SER A 190 -2.30 -25.84 16.44
N THR A 191 -1.54 -26.72 15.77
CA THR A 191 -2.03 -27.23 14.47
C THR A 191 -1.58 -28.64 14.15
N SER A 192 -2.04 -29.64 14.92
CA SER A 192 -1.90 -31.04 14.53
C SER A 192 -2.87 -31.39 13.39
N THR A 193 -2.34 -31.79 12.24
CA THR A 193 -3.12 -32.47 11.19
C THR A 193 -2.49 -33.82 10.88
N SER A 194 -2.69 -34.78 11.78
CA SER A 194 -2.50 -36.20 11.52
C SER A 194 -3.67 -36.98 12.12
N THR A 195 -4.50 -37.51 11.22
CA THR A 195 -5.33 -38.73 11.26
C THR A 195 -5.78 -39.31 12.61
N SER A 196 -6.09 -38.45 13.58
CA SER A 196 -6.84 -38.75 14.79
C SER A 196 -7.88 -37.64 14.93
N VAL A 197 -9.12 -38.00 15.25
CA VAL A 197 -10.19 -37.02 15.45
C VAL A 197 -9.87 -36.25 16.74
N HIS A 198 -9.01 -35.23 16.63
CA HIS A 198 -8.76 -34.32 17.74
C HIS A 198 -10.02 -33.49 17.92
N LEU A 199 -10.83 -33.87 18.92
CA LEU A 199 -11.94 -33.05 19.39
C LEU A 199 -11.38 -31.67 19.71
N LYS A 200 -11.89 -30.63 19.02
CA LYS A 200 -11.50 -29.24 19.28
C LYS A 200 -11.70 -28.96 20.76
N THR A 201 -10.62 -28.78 21.49
CA THR A 201 -10.67 -28.46 22.91
C THR A 201 -10.69 -26.94 23.09
N HIS A 202 -10.94 -26.46 24.31
CA HIS A 202 -10.86 -25.03 24.61
C HIS A 202 -9.48 -24.41 24.30
N ALA A 203 -8.42 -25.22 24.20
CA ALA A 203 -7.07 -24.76 23.83
C ALA A 203 -6.96 -24.33 22.35
N ASP A 204 -7.82 -24.85 21.46
CA ASP A 204 -7.82 -24.49 20.03
C ASP A 204 -8.58 -23.17 19.76
N TYR A 205 -9.21 -22.60 20.78
CA TYR A 205 -9.98 -21.37 20.65
C TYR A 205 -9.06 -20.15 20.55
N MET A 206 -8.93 -19.62 19.34
CA MET A 206 -8.23 -18.37 19.09
C MET A 206 -9.04 -17.18 19.57
N GLU A 207 -8.50 -16.44 20.54
CA GLU A 207 -9.21 -15.28 21.05
C GLU A 207 -9.34 -14.16 20.01
N PRO A 208 -10.50 -13.48 19.95
CA PRO A 208 -10.73 -12.35 19.04
C PRO A 208 -9.76 -11.18 19.22
N ILE A 209 -9.01 -11.13 20.34
CA ILE A 209 -8.03 -10.07 20.59
C ILE A 209 -6.84 -10.14 19.64
N TYR A 210 -6.39 -11.34 19.29
CA TYR A 210 -5.26 -11.57 18.37
C TYR A 210 -5.64 -11.27 16.92
N ALA A 211 -6.92 -11.37 16.59
CA ALA A 211 -7.45 -10.96 15.29
C ALA A 211 -7.62 -9.43 15.12
N LYS A 212 -7.29 -8.63 16.14
CA LYS A 212 -7.37 -7.16 16.00
C LYS A 212 -6.28 -6.64 15.07
N GLY A 213 -6.68 -5.87 14.07
CA GLY A 213 -5.79 -5.34 13.03
C GLY A 213 -5.95 -6.03 11.67
N THR A 214 -6.59 -7.20 11.62
CA THR A 214 -6.88 -7.94 10.37
C THR A 214 -8.26 -7.63 9.78
N SER A 215 -9.05 -6.80 10.47
CA SER A 215 -10.44 -6.49 10.08
C SER A 215 -10.55 -5.86 8.68
N ARG A 216 -11.55 -6.31 7.91
CA ARG A 216 -11.92 -5.73 6.60
C ARG A 216 -12.09 -4.22 6.63
N ARG A 217 -12.62 -3.67 7.73
CA ARG A 217 -12.77 -2.21 7.91
C ARG A 217 -11.42 -1.51 7.87
N ILE A 218 -10.42 -2.04 8.59
CA ILE A 218 -9.07 -1.46 8.66
C ILE A 218 -8.37 -1.57 7.30
N TYR A 219 -8.49 -2.72 6.65
CA TYR A 219 -7.95 -2.91 5.29
C TYR A 219 -8.63 -2.00 4.26
N GLY A 220 -9.94 -1.75 4.38
CA GLY A 220 -10.64 -0.77 3.55
C GLY A 220 -10.05 0.64 3.71
N GLU A 221 -9.71 1.05 4.93
CA GLU A 221 -9.03 2.33 5.19
C GLU A 221 -7.60 2.33 4.64
N LEU A 222 -6.85 1.24 4.80
CA LEU A 222 -5.51 1.08 4.23
C LEU A 222 -5.52 1.28 2.71
N TYR A 223 -6.39 0.58 2.00
CA TYR A 223 -6.42 0.69 0.53
C TYR A 223 -6.85 2.08 0.06
N LYS A 224 -7.72 2.78 0.78
CA LYS A 224 -8.02 4.20 0.52
C LYS A 224 -6.79 5.10 0.66
N VAL A 225 -6.00 4.90 1.72
CA VAL A 225 -4.76 5.67 1.95
C VAL A 225 -3.74 5.36 0.87
N ILE A 226 -3.54 4.08 0.55
CA ILE A 226 -2.64 3.65 -0.52
C ILE A 226 -3.10 4.26 -1.83
N ASP A 227 -4.40 4.30 -2.14
CA ASP A 227 -4.90 4.85 -3.40
C ASP A 227 -4.81 6.37 -3.50
N SER A 228 -5.09 7.07 -2.40
CA SER A 228 -5.09 8.54 -2.36
C SER A 228 -3.71 9.15 -2.21
N SER A 229 -2.69 8.36 -1.87
CA SER A 229 -1.31 8.81 -1.71
C SER A 229 -0.51 8.71 -3.01
N ASP A 230 0.42 9.65 -3.20
CA ASP A 230 1.44 9.64 -4.25
C ASP A 230 2.74 8.98 -3.75
N VAL A 231 3.06 9.21 -2.48
CA VAL A 231 4.20 8.64 -1.77
C VAL A 231 3.69 7.92 -0.52
N VAL A 232 4.22 6.74 -0.25
CA VAL A 232 3.87 5.89 0.89
C VAL A 232 5.09 5.77 1.80
N LEU A 233 4.94 6.22 3.04
CA LEU A 233 5.92 6.06 4.10
C LEU A 233 5.54 4.86 4.96
N HIS A 234 6.39 3.83 4.96
CA HIS A 234 6.19 2.65 5.78
C HIS A 234 7.00 2.77 7.07
N ILE A 235 6.30 2.93 8.19
CA ILE A 235 6.91 3.12 9.50
C ILE A 235 7.14 1.76 10.17
N LEU A 236 8.38 1.55 10.58
CA LEU A 236 8.91 0.38 11.27
C LEU A 236 9.33 0.75 12.69
N ASP A 237 9.34 -0.24 13.59
CA ASP A 237 9.89 -0.10 14.95
C ASP A 237 11.37 -0.50 14.95
N ALA A 238 12.27 0.33 15.47
CA ALA A 238 13.72 0.09 15.47
C ALA A 238 14.14 -1.17 16.25
N ARG A 239 13.30 -1.66 17.16
CA ARG A 239 13.57 -2.87 17.96
C ARG A 239 13.42 -4.15 17.14
N ASP A 240 12.46 -4.17 16.22
CA ASP A 240 12.18 -5.30 15.33
C ASP A 240 11.60 -4.79 14.00
N PRO A 241 12.46 -4.21 13.13
CA PRO A 241 12.00 -3.61 11.89
C PRO A 241 11.53 -4.66 10.87
N VAL A 242 12.10 -5.87 10.89
CA VAL A 242 11.71 -6.96 9.99
C VAL A 242 10.36 -7.53 10.40
N GLY A 243 10.13 -7.76 11.70
CA GLY A 243 8.86 -8.29 12.19
C GLY A 243 7.69 -7.30 12.12
N THR A 244 7.96 -5.99 12.13
CA THR A 244 6.93 -4.95 11.95
C THR A 244 6.71 -4.55 10.49
N MET A 245 7.51 -5.08 9.57
CA MET A 245 7.42 -4.82 8.13
C MET A 245 6.28 -5.62 7.49
N CYS A 246 5.38 -4.92 6.80
CA CYS A 246 4.24 -5.56 6.14
C CYS A 246 4.58 -5.94 4.70
N GLN A 247 5.28 -7.06 4.51
CA GLN A 247 5.74 -7.52 3.18
C GLN A 247 4.60 -7.65 2.17
N SER A 248 3.46 -8.23 2.55
CA SER A 248 2.30 -8.39 1.65
C SER A 248 1.77 -7.07 1.09
N VAL A 249 1.84 -5.99 1.87
CA VAL A 249 1.44 -4.65 1.41
C VAL A 249 2.49 -4.06 0.47
N LEU A 250 3.78 -4.25 0.77
CA LEU A 250 4.88 -3.79 -0.09
C LEU A 250 4.86 -4.50 -1.45
N GLU A 251 4.63 -5.82 -1.46
CA GLU A 251 4.46 -6.63 -2.67
C GLU A 251 3.24 -6.18 -3.48
N TYR A 252 2.11 -5.94 -2.81
CA TYR A 252 0.92 -5.38 -3.45
C TYR A 252 1.20 -4.04 -4.13
N ILE A 253 1.88 -3.11 -3.44
CA ILE A 253 2.23 -1.80 -4.01
C ILE A 253 3.17 -1.98 -5.20
N LYS A 254 4.17 -2.85 -5.11
CA LYS A 254 5.14 -3.12 -6.18
C LYS A 254 4.45 -3.70 -7.43
N LYS A 255 3.50 -4.62 -7.25
CA LYS A 255 2.77 -5.27 -8.35
C LYS A 255 1.71 -4.34 -8.97
N GLU A 256 0.78 -3.84 -8.16
CA GLU A 256 -0.41 -3.12 -8.63
C GLU A 256 -0.16 -1.63 -8.83
N LYS A 257 0.69 -1.02 -7.99
CA LYS A 257 0.86 0.45 -7.91
C LYS A 257 2.32 0.90 -8.01
N ALA A 258 3.09 0.34 -8.94
CA ALA A 258 4.52 0.64 -9.12
C ALA A 258 4.89 2.12 -9.39
N HIS A 259 3.91 2.97 -9.71
CA HIS A 259 4.13 4.42 -9.86
C HIS A 259 4.24 5.15 -8.50
N LYS A 260 3.84 4.49 -7.41
CA LYS A 260 3.89 5.04 -6.05
C LYS A 260 5.25 4.78 -5.44
N GLN A 261 5.76 5.79 -4.77
CA GLN A 261 7.08 5.74 -4.16
C GLN A 261 6.95 5.23 -2.73
N VAL A 262 7.76 4.24 -2.37
CA VAL A 262 7.77 3.66 -1.02
C VAL A 262 9.09 4.00 -0.34
N VAL A 263 9.00 4.54 0.87
CA VAL A 263 10.17 4.87 1.71
C VAL A 263 9.96 4.26 3.09
N LEU A 264 10.98 3.59 3.61
CA LEU A 264 10.94 3.01 4.95
C LEU A 264 11.41 4.04 5.97
N ILE A 265 10.74 4.10 7.12
CA ILE A 265 11.12 4.95 8.25
C ILE A 265 11.27 4.07 9.47
N ILE A 266 12.51 3.91 9.96
CA ILE A 266 12.80 3.25 11.21
C ILE A 266 12.55 4.26 12.33
N ASN A 267 11.48 4.09 13.08
CA ASN A 267 11.13 4.96 14.20
C ASN A 267 11.50 4.31 15.54
N LYS A 268 11.59 5.11 16.61
CA LYS A 268 12.03 4.71 17.95
C LYS A 268 13.52 4.34 18.05
N CYS A 269 14.36 5.03 17.26
CA CYS A 269 15.81 4.83 17.29
C CYS A 269 16.46 5.14 18.64
N ASP A 270 15.76 5.82 19.54
CA ASP A 270 16.14 6.09 20.93
C ASP A 270 16.13 4.83 21.82
N LEU A 271 15.36 3.80 21.46
CA LEU A 271 15.25 2.57 22.26
C LEU A 271 16.35 1.55 21.97
N VAL A 272 17.16 1.78 20.94
CA VAL A 272 18.23 0.87 20.51
C VAL A 272 19.54 1.63 20.36
N PRO A 273 20.69 0.99 20.57
CA PRO A 273 21.98 1.63 20.32
C PRO A 273 22.11 2.11 18.86
N ASN A 274 22.83 3.22 18.65
CA ASN A 274 22.99 3.84 17.33
C ASN A 274 23.55 2.87 16.26
N TRP A 275 24.47 1.98 16.64
CA TRP A 275 25.07 1.01 15.72
C TRP A 275 24.07 -0.03 15.21
N VAL A 276 23.03 -0.36 16.00
CA VAL A 276 21.95 -1.28 15.60
C VAL A 276 21.12 -0.63 14.49
N THR A 277 20.69 0.62 14.72
CA THR A 277 19.95 1.39 13.73
C THR A 277 20.75 1.54 12.43
N ALA A 278 22.05 1.87 12.51
CA ALA A 278 22.91 1.98 11.35
C ALA A 278 23.01 0.68 10.54
N ARG A 279 23.14 -0.47 11.22
CA ARG A 279 23.14 -1.79 10.56
C ARG A 279 21.82 -2.10 9.88
N TYR A 280 20.68 -1.80 10.51
CA TYR A 280 19.37 -2.00 9.87
C TYR A 280 19.18 -1.12 8.65
N ILE A 281 19.65 0.13 8.67
CA ILE A 281 19.63 1.00 7.48
C ILE A 281 20.44 0.34 6.35
N GLN A 282 21.66 -0.14 6.63
CA GLN A 282 22.50 -0.82 5.63
C GLN A 282 21.82 -2.06 5.05
N HIS A 283 21.09 -2.81 5.88
CA HIS A 283 20.39 -4.02 5.47
C HIS A 283 19.14 -3.73 4.61
N LEU A 284 18.38 -2.68 4.93
CA LEU A 284 17.11 -2.36 4.28
C LEU A 284 17.25 -1.46 3.04
N THR A 285 18.30 -0.62 3.00
CA THR A 285 18.56 0.33 1.91
C THR A 285 18.62 -0.31 0.51
N PRO A 286 19.19 -1.52 0.32
CA PRO A 286 19.19 -2.18 -0.99
C PRO A 286 17.78 -2.47 -1.53
N GLN A 287 16.78 -2.61 -0.65
CA GLN A 287 15.40 -2.87 -1.06
C GLN A 287 14.59 -1.59 -1.22
N TYR A 288 14.71 -0.67 -0.25
CA TYR A 288 13.95 0.57 -0.21
C TYR A 288 14.76 1.69 0.47
N PRO A 289 14.64 2.95 0.02
CA PRO A 289 15.23 4.09 0.73
C PRO A 289 14.74 4.13 2.17
N THR A 290 15.68 4.16 3.12
CA THR A 290 15.39 4.01 4.56
C THR A 290 15.94 5.19 5.35
N ILE A 291 15.11 5.78 6.22
CA ILE A 291 15.48 6.89 7.10
C ILE A 291 15.28 6.50 8.56
N ALA A 292 16.25 6.79 9.42
CA ALA A 292 16.09 6.71 10.88
C ALA A 292 15.38 7.95 11.43
N PHE A 293 14.49 7.73 12.40
CA PHE A 293 13.65 8.76 12.96
C PHE A 293 13.43 8.54 14.46
N HIS A 294 13.38 9.65 15.20
CA HIS A 294 12.90 9.66 16.57
C HIS A 294 11.82 10.74 16.71
N ALA A 295 10.59 10.28 16.94
CA ALA A 295 9.42 11.13 17.06
C ALA A 295 9.27 11.69 18.47
N SER A 296 9.66 12.95 18.66
CA SER A 296 9.47 13.69 19.89
C SER A 296 9.12 15.16 19.57
N PRO A 297 8.23 15.82 20.34
CA PRO A 297 7.88 17.22 20.10
C PRO A 297 9.07 18.17 20.25
N ASN A 298 9.95 17.90 21.22
CA ASN A 298 11.02 18.82 21.62
C ASN A 298 12.40 18.39 21.08
N HIS A 299 12.69 17.08 21.13
CA HIS A 299 13.98 16.53 20.73
C HIS A 299 13.78 15.51 19.61
N SER A 300 13.51 15.98 18.38
CA SER A 300 13.29 15.07 17.24
C SER A 300 14.58 14.77 16.48
N PHE A 301 14.77 13.53 16.03
CA PHE A 301 15.83 13.15 15.09
C PHE A 301 15.24 12.80 13.72
N GLY A 302 15.95 13.11 12.63
CA GLY A 302 15.52 12.77 11.26
C GLY A 302 14.46 13.69 10.63
N LYS A 303 13.90 14.64 11.39
CA LYS A 303 12.88 15.59 10.92
C LYS A 303 13.31 16.39 9.68
N GLY A 304 14.50 16.99 9.70
CA GLY A 304 15.02 17.79 8.60
C GLY A 304 15.20 16.96 7.32
N SER A 305 15.78 15.76 7.46
CA SER A 305 15.99 14.82 6.36
C SER A 305 14.66 14.40 5.72
N LEU A 306 13.65 14.04 6.53
CA LEU A 306 12.34 13.66 6.02
C LEU A 306 11.64 14.82 5.30
N ILE A 307 11.71 16.04 5.84
CA ILE A 307 11.15 17.23 5.17
C ILE A 307 11.86 17.51 3.84
N GLN A 308 13.18 17.35 3.78
CA GLN A 308 13.95 17.53 2.55
C GLN A 308 13.55 16.50 1.49
N LEU A 309 13.41 15.23 1.87
CA LEU A 309 12.96 14.17 0.98
C LEU A 309 11.55 14.45 0.43
N LEU A 310 10.61 14.85 1.28
CA LEU A 310 9.25 15.20 0.85
C LEU A 310 9.22 16.42 -0.08
N ARG A 311 10.13 17.38 0.09
CA ARG A 311 10.29 18.51 -0.84
C ARG A 311 10.83 18.06 -2.19
N GLN A 312 11.78 17.13 -2.22
CA GLN A 312 12.28 16.55 -3.48
C GLN A 312 11.14 15.87 -4.25
N PHE A 313 10.32 15.05 -3.59
CA PHE A 313 9.13 14.47 -4.24
C PHE A 313 8.13 15.53 -4.71
N SER A 314 7.94 16.62 -3.96
CA SER A 314 7.08 17.73 -4.39
C SER A 314 7.63 18.49 -5.61
N GLN A 315 8.95 18.55 -5.80
CA GLN A 315 9.57 19.13 -6.99
C GLN A 315 9.46 18.18 -8.18
N LEU A 316 9.65 16.89 -7.93
CA LEU A 316 9.54 15.83 -8.93
C LEU A 316 8.13 15.75 -9.54
N HIS A 317 7.10 15.91 -8.70
CA HIS A 317 5.70 16.02 -9.11
C HIS A 317 5.25 17.48 -9.31
N SER A 318 6.00 18.24 -10.11
CA SER A 318 5.71 19.65 -10.39
C SER A 318 4.38 19.86 -11.14
N ASP A 319 3.95 18.87 -11.91
CA ASP A 319 2.69 18.85 -12.66
C ASP A 319 1.45 18.78 -11.76
N LYS A 320 1.58 18.16 -10.59
CA LYS A 320 0.52 18.08 -9.58
C LYS A 320 0.49 19.34 -8.73
N LYS A 321 -0.69 19.91 -8.51
CA LYS A 321 -0.84 21.09 -7.62
C LYS A 321 -0.38 20.79 -6.18
N GLN A 322 -0.70 19.59 -5.71
CA GLN A 322 -0.38 19.10 -4.38
C GLN A 322 -0.04 17.61 -4.44
N ILE A 323 0.78 17.15 -3.50
CA ILE A 323 1.12 15.75 -3.28
C ILE A 323 0.54 15.27 -1.96
N SER A 324 0.15 14.00 -1.92
CA SER A 324 -0.35 13.33 -0.71
C SER A 324 0.61 12.23 -0.27
N VAL A 325 0.95 12.20 1.00
CA VAL A 325 1.91 11.26 1.59
C VAL A 325 1.18 10.40 2.61
N GLY A 326 1.07 9.10 2.34
CA GLY A 326 0.40 8.13 3.21
C GLY A 326 1.34 7.50 4.23
N PHE A 327 0.93 7.40 5.49
CA PHE A 327 1.67 6.71 6.54
C PHE A 327 1.06 5.35 6.80
N ILE A 328 1.82 4.28 6.57
CA ILE A 328 1.39 2.89 6.80
C ILE A 328 2.34 2.17 7.76
N GLY A 329 1.90 1.09 8.38
CA GLY A 329 2.72 0.28 9.28
C GLY A 329 1.94 -0.33 10.44
N TYR A 330 2.61 -1.18 11.22
CA TYR A 330 2.05 -1.91 12.35
C TYR A 330 1.40 -0.98 13.40
N PRO A 331 0.44 -1.42 14.24
CA PRO A 331 0.00 -0.66 15.40
C PRO A 331 1.19 -0.25 16.29
N ASN A 332 1.09 0.87 17.01
CA ASN A 332 2.10 1.34 17.98
C ASN A 332 3.53 1.60 17.47
N VAL A 333 3.81 1.52 16.16
CA VAL A 333 5.12 1.94 15.59
C VAL A 333 5.37 3.44 15.66
N GLY A 334 4.33 4.25 15.91
CA GLY A 334 4.45 5.71 16.09
C GLY A 334 4.06 6.57 14.88
N LYS A 335 3.18 6.08 13.99
CA LYS A 335 2.69 6.82 12.80
C LYS A 335 2.21 8.24 13.12
N SER A 336 1.24 8.34 14.01
CA SER A 336 0.67 9.61 14.46
C SER A 336 1.69 10.49 15.20
N SER A 337 2.67 9.90 15.91
CA SER A 337 3.77 10.63 16.56
C SER A 337 4.72 11.27 15.54
N VAL A 338 5.07 10.57 14.46
CA VAL A 338 5.90 11.10 13.37
C VAL A 338 5.20 12.30 12.72
N ILE A 339 3.90 12.20 12.48
CA ILE A 339 3.09 13.31 11.92
C ILE A 339 3.11 14.53 12.85
N ASN A 340 2.87 14.34 14.15
CA ASN A 340 2.92 15.43 15.14
C ASN A 340 4.30 16.10 15.20
N THR A 341 5.37 15.31 15.09
CA THR A 341 6.75 15.78 15.07
C THR A 341 7.04 16.64 13.83
N LEU A 342 6.58 16.18 12.65
CA LEU A 342 6.66 16.96 11.40
C LEU A 342 5.87 18.26 11.49
N LYS A 343 4.74 18.24 12.22
CA LYS A 343 3.88 19.39 12.44
C LYS A 343 4.37 20.37 13.51
N SER A 344 5.37 19.99 14.31
CA SER A 344 5.76 20.72 15.52
C SER A 344 4.57 20.99 16.46
N GLY A 345 3.62 20.05 16.55
CA GLY A 345 2.39 20.27 17.32
C GLY A 345 1.52 19.02 17.42
N LYS A 346 0.59 19.01 18.39
CA LYS A 346 -0.33 17.90 18.63
C LYS A 346 -1.54 17.99 17.70
N VAL A 347 -1.48 17.31 16.56
CA VAL A 347 -2.54 17.25 15.55
C VAL A 347 -3.29 15.92 15.61
N CYS A 348 -2.55 14.81 15.59
CA CYS A 348 -3.08 13.47 15.80
C CYS A 348 -3.17 13.14 17.29
N ARG A 349 -4.19 12.35 17.67
CA ARG A 349 -4.24 11.70 18.98
C ARG A 349 -3.20 10.58 19.03
N VAL A 350 -2.58 10.42 20.19
CA VAL A 350 -1.52 9.43 20.45
C VAL A 350 -1.71 8.88 21.85
N ALA A 351 -1.59 7.57 21.96
CA ALA A 351 -1.69 6.82 23.20
C ALA A 351 -0.72 5.61 23.15
N PRO A 352 -0.26 5.08 24.30
CA PRO A 352 0.55 3.87 24.35
C PRO A 352 -0.24 2.59 23.99
N VAL A 353 -1.58 2.69 23.97
CA VAL A 353 -2.48 1.58 23.66
C VAL A 353 -2.71 1.49 22.14
N PRO A 354 -2.67 0.29 21.54
CA PRO A 354 -2.96 0.14 20.11
C PRO A 354 -4.42 0.47 19.78
N GLY A 355 -4.66 0.94 18.56
CA GLY A 355 -6.00 1.22 18.05
C GLY A 355 -6.56 2.61 18.37
N GLU A 356 -5.71 3.55 18.78
CA GLU A 356 -6.09 4.97 18.97
C GLU A 356 -6.59 5.60 17.66
N THR A 357 -5.82 5.45 16.58
CA THR A 357 -6.22 5.90 15.24
C THR A 357 -7.14 4.86 14.60
N LYS A 358 -8.42 5.20 14.44
CA LYS A 358 -9.45 4.29 13.89
C LYS A 358 -9.83 4.54 12.44
N VAL A 359 -9.67 5.77 11.97
CA VAL A 359 -10.10 6.25 10.65
C VAL A 359 -9.00 7.12 10.08
N TRP A 360 -8.81 7.10 8.76
CA TRP A 360 -7.83 7.96 8.11
C TRP A 360 -8.18 9.45 8.24
N GLN A 361 -7.16 10.31 8.19
CA GLN A 361 -7.34 11.76 8.27
C GLN A 361 -6.28 12.50 7.43
N TYR A 362 -6.71 13.60 6.80
CA TYR A 362 -5.84 14.49 6.03
C TYR A 362 -5.28 15.61 6.90
N ILE A 363 -3.96 15.79 6.83
CA ILE A 363 -3.22 16.79 7.59
C ILE A 363 -2.34 17.59 6.64
N THR A 364 -2.57 18.90 6.53
CA THR A 364 -1.80 19.79 5.65
C THR A 364 -0.41 20.05 6.22
N LEU A 365 0.69 19.53 5.66
CA LEU A 365 2.06 19.88 6.12
C LEU A 365 2.48 21.26 5.63
N THR A 366 2.46 21.46 4.32
CA THR A 366 2.69 22.73 3.62
C THR A 366 1.52 22.97 2.66
N ARG A 367 1.50 24.10 1.93
CA ARG A 367 0.46 24.35 0.92
C ARG A 367 0.40 23.29 -0.19
N ARG A 368 1.52 22.60 -0.46
CA ARG A 368 1.60 21.57 -1.51
C ARG A 368 1.64 20.13 -0.97
N ILE A 369 1.96 19.92 0.30
CA ILE A 369 2.17 18.56 0.84
C ILE A 369 1.09 18.26 1.88
N TYR A 370 0.31 17.21 1.63
CA TYR A 370 -0.66 16.64 2.56
C TYR A 370 -0.12 15.33 3.12
N LEU A 371 -0.38 15.08 4.40
CA LEU A 371 -0.09 13.85 5.11
C LEU A 371 -1.40 13.11 5.36
N ILE A 372 -1.39 11.79 5.24
CA ILE A 372 -2.54 10.93 5.50
C ILE A 372 -2.16 9.93 6.58
N ASP A 373 -2.79 10.04 7.75
CA ASP A 373 -2.63 9.07 8.84
C ASP A 373 -3.55 7.87 8.58
N CYS A 374 -3.08 6.64 8.85
CA CYS A 374 -3.82 5.40 8.66
C CYS A 374 -3.87 4.60 9.97
N PRO A 375 -4.98 3.87 10.26
CA PRO A 375 -4.96 2.87 11.31
C PRO A 375 -3.82 1.85 11.11
N GLY A 376 -3.32 1.28 12.22
CA GLY A 376 -2.31 0.22 12.16
C GLY A 376 -2.89 -1.09 11.61
N ILE A 377 -2.08 -1.81 10.83
CA ILE A 377 -2.45 -3.07 10.19
C ILE A 377 -1.61 -4.21 10.73
N VAL A 378 -2.21 -5.40 10.80
CA VAL A 378 -1.51 -6.65 11.10
C VAL A 378 -1.75 -7.58 9.91
N PRO A 379 -0.74 -7.91 9.09
CA PRO A 379 -0.90 -8.79 7.95
C PRO A 379 -1.23 -10.21 8.39
N THR A 380 -2.28 -10.79 7.82
CA THR A 380 -2.68 -12.20 8.04
C THR A 380 -1.70 -13.20 7.43
N SER A 381 -0.83 -12.75 6.52
CA SER A 381 0.19 -13.57 5.86
C SER A 381 1.44 -13.76 6.72
N ALA A 382 1.60 -12.98 7.80
CA ALA A 382 2.63 -13.27 8.77
C ALA A 382 2.14 -14.47 9.57
N HIS A 383 2.83 -15.61 9.45
CA HIS A 383 2.67 -16.76 10.35
C HIS A 383 3.20 -16.38 11.75
N ASP A 384 2.66 -15.30 12.31
CA ASP A 384 3.04 -14.72 13.58
C ASP A 384 2.35 -15.53 14.68
N SER A 385 3.13 -16.07 15.61
CA SER A 385 2.58 -16.67 16.84
C SER A 385 1.84 -15.60 17.66
N HIS A 386 0.91 -16.02 18.52
CA HIS A 386 0.20 -15.10 19.42
C HIS A 386 1.14 -14.24 20.25
N THR A 387 2.18 -14.87 20.78
CA THR A 387 3.22 -14.22 21.57
C THR A 387 3.96 -13.16 20.74
N SER A 388 4.29 -13.43 19.48
CA SER A 388 4.93 -12.45 18.61
C SER A 388 4.03 -11.22 18.35
N THR A 389 2.73 -11.43 18.15
CA THR A 389 1.75 -10.35 17.94
C THR A 389 1.61 -9.45 19.17
N VAL A 390 1.66 -10.03 20.37
CA VAL A 390 1.63 -9.29 21.64
C VAL A 390 2.90 -8.49 21.83
N LEU A 391 4.07 -9.10 21.61
CA LEU A 391 5.38 -8.46 21.80
C LEU A 391 5.61 -7.30 20.80
N LYS A 392 5.02 -7.37 19.60
CA LYS A 392 5.01 -6.27 18.61
C LYS A 392 4.05 -5.13 18.99
N GLY A 393 3.20 -5.31 20.01
CA GLY A 393 2.32 -4.27 20.53
C GLY A 393 1.04 -4.06 19.71
N ALA A 394 0.55 -5.09 19.01
CA ALA A 394 -0.73 -5.03 18.28
C ALA A 394 -1.95 -5.18 19.21
N CYS A 395 -1.82 -5.92 20.30
CA CYS A 395 -2.89 -6.23 21.24
C CYS A 395 -2.78 -5.42 22.54
N VAL A 396 -3.91 -5.24 23.23
CA VAL A 396 -3.95 -4.59 24.55
C VAL A 396 -3.71 -5.64 25.62
N SER A 397 -2.55 -5.63 26.27
CA SER A 397 -2.15 -6.67 27.25
C SER A 397 -3.17 -6.89 28.37
N ARG A 398 -3.78 -5.82 28.90
CA ARG A 398 -4.82 -5.91 29.95
C ARG A 398 -6.06 -6.74 29.55
N ARG A 399 -6.30 -6.95 28.26
CA ARG A 399 -7.47 -7.69 27.77
C ARG A 399 -7.14 -9.14 27.39
N SER A 400 -5.90 -9.58 27.50
CA SER A 400 -5.51 -10.98 27.36
C SER A 400 -5.83 -11.71 28.68
N PRO A 401 -6.46 -12.89 28.65
CA PRO A 401 -6.84 -13.63 29.85
C PRO A 401 -5.65 -14.34 30.50
N THR A 402 -4.64 -14.76 29.75
CA THR A 402 -3.43 -15.42 30.27
C THR A 402 -2.13 -14.70 29.86
N PRO A 403 -1.86 -13.49 30.38
CA PRO A 403 -0.62 -12.75 30.06
C PRO A 403 0.68 -13.48 30.42
N SER A 404 0.62 -14.43 31.36
CA SER A 404 1.78 -15.21 31.84
C SER A 404 2.42 -16.08 30.78
N GLU A 405 1.65 -16.55 29.79
CA GLU A 405 2.14 -17.43 28.71
C GLU A 405 3.16 -16.74 27.81
N HIS A 406 3.13 -15.40 27.76
CA HIS A 406 4.02 -14.61 26.91
C HIS A 406 5.33 -14.20 27.64
N ILE A 407 5.44 -14.45 28.95
CA ILE A 407 6.60 -14.06 29.77
C ILE A 407 7.88 -14.84 29.40
N PRO A 408 7.86 -16.17 29.16
CA PRO A 408 9.07 -16.91 28.79
C PRO A 408 9.75 -16.35 27.52
N ALA A 409 8.97 -16.10 26.47
CA ALA A 409 9.47 -15.50 25.24
C ALA A 409 9.98 -14.06 25.43
N LEU A 410 9.49 -13.33 26.43
CA LEU A 410 10.04 -12.02 26.80
C LEU A 410 11.42 -12.19 27.44
N PHE A 411 11.60 -13.17 28.33
CA PHE A 411 12.89 -13.47 28.95
C PHE A 411 13.94 -13.93 27.95
N GLU A 412 13.55 -14.64 26.89
CA GLU A 412 14.47 -15.00 25.80
C GLU A 412 14.97 -13.77 25.01
N ARG A 413 14.15 -12.72 24.88
CA ARG A 413 14.50 -11.51 24.11
C ARG A 413 15.31 -10.49 24.90
N VAL A 414 15.14 -10.46 26.22
CA VAL A 414 15.77 -9.46 27.09
C VAL A 414 16.95 -10.10 27.82
N LYS A 415 18.12 -9.45 27.74
CA LYS A 415 19.28 -9.93 28.50
C LYS A 415 19.00 -9.86 30.00
N PRO A 416 19.41 -10.86 30.80
CA PRO A 416 19.19 -10.89 32.25
C PRO A 416 19.63 -9.61 32.98
N LEU A 417 20.71 -8.96 32.50
CA LEU A 417 21.23 -7.71 33.05
C LEU A 417 20.22 -6.55 33.08
N TYR A 418 19.25 -6.52 32.16
CA TYR A 418 18.27 -5.44 32.06
C TYR A 418 16.95 -5.73 32.80
N LEU A 419 16.85 -6.89 33.46
CA LEU A 419 15.65 -7.34 34.17
C LEU A 419 15.78 -7.22 35.69
N SER A 420 17.02 -7.16 36.20
CA SER A 420 17.36 -6.80 37.58
C SER A 420 17.24 -5.30 37.79
#